data_AF-A0AA46AFU5-F1
#
_entry.id   AF-A0AA46AFU5-F1
#
_cell.length_a   1.000
_cell.length_b   1.000
_cell.length_c   1.000
_cell.angle_alpha   90.00
_cell.angle_beta   90.00
_cell.angle_gamma   90.00
#
_symmetry.space_group_name_H-M   'P 1'
#
loop_
_entity.id
_entity.type
_entity.pdbx_description
1 polymer ?
#
loop_
_entity_poly.entity_id
_entity_poly.type
_entity_poly.pdbx_seq_one_letter_code
_entity_poly.pdbx_strand_id
1 'polypeptide(L)'
;MNGCDHVTDIDAFIAGLKPALIVTKTHPEIFWLKRYPHVELPKAIVFFRSIAMCREFSAKINGVDIPSREYHYQLGLVSGFPPIAVEFFCDFCEDNSLEVQGAMFEYAGRYFFGRYNDAKAIAAWLWSQVPISPSEVKIDYHGRKLSMYPPNDTRA
;
A
#
# COMPACT_ATOMS: atom_id res chain seq x y z
N MET A 1 -2.15 -3.34 -30.61
CA MET A 1 -2.64 -2.08 -30.03
C MET A 1 -3.59 -2.43 -28.90
N ASN A 2 -3.44 -1.73 -27.77
CA ASN A 2 -4.21 -1.75 -26.52
C ASN A 2 -3.83 -2.83 -25.50
N GLY A 3 -3.31 -2.37 -24.36
CA GLY A 3 -2.92 -3.17 -23.20
C GLY A 3 -1.95 -2.36 -22.32
N CYS A 4 -2.40 -1.24 -21.75
CA CYS A 4 -1.71 -0.72 -20.58
C CYS A 4 -2.09 -1.68 -19.45
N ASP A 5 -1.28 -2.74 -19.29
CA ASP A 5 -1.55 -3.78 -18.31
C ASP A 5 -1.53 -3.13 -16.92
N HIS A 6 -2.72 -2.91 -16.36
CA HIS A 6 -2.87 -2.54 -14.97
C HIS A 6 -2.34 -3.70 -14.13
N VAL A 7 -1.13 -3.56 -13.59
CA VAL A 7 -0.55 -4.52 -12.66
C VAL A 7 -1.45 -4.57 -11.42
N THR A 8 -2.13 -5.70 -11.21
CA THR A 8 -2.98 -5.87 -10.03
C THR A 8 -2.13 -5.93 -8.76
N ASP A 9 -2.74 -5.73 -7.59
CA ASP A 9 -2.05 -5.88 -6.30
C ASP A 9 -1.41 -7.28 -6.17
N ILE A 10 -2.15 -8.31 -6.60
CA ILE A 10 -1.69 -9.70 -6.61
C ILE A 10 -0.49 -9.88 -7.54
N ASP A 11 -0.57 -9.37 -8.77
CA ASP A 11 0.54 -9.46 -9.72
C ASP A 11 1.79 -8.77 -9.19
N ALA A 12 1.63 -7.58 -8.58
CA ALA A 12 2.73 -6.86 -7.96
C ALA A 12 3.35 -7.64 -6.80
N PHE A 13 2.54 -8.31 -5.98
CA PHE A 13 3.03 -9.20 -4.93
C PHE A 13 3.78 -10.42 -5.48
N ILE A 14 3.23 -11.11 -6.49
CA ILE A 14 3.89 -12.28 -7.13
C ILE A 14 5.20 -11.86 -7.81
N ALA A 15 5.23 -10.71 -8.47
CA ALA A 15 6.41 -10.16 -9.12
C ALA A 15 7.48 -9.66 -8.13
N GLY A 16 7.16 -9.59 -6.83
CA GLY A 16 8.09 -9.14 -5.79
C GLY A 16 8.21 -7.63 -5.68
N LEU A 17 7.29 -6.90 -6.33
CA LEU A 17 7.23 -5.46 -6.25
C LEU A 17 6.66 -4.99 -4.90
N LYS A 18 5.84 -5.82 -4.24
CA LYS A 18 5.26 -5.55 -2.92
C LYS A 18 5.75 -6.52 -1.85
N PRO A 19 6.08 -6.04 -0.64
CA PRO A 19 6.56 -6.89 0.46
C PRO A 19 5.47 -7.81 1.01
N ALA A 20 4.24 -7.30 1.11
CA ALA A 20 3.08 -8.04 1.59
C ALA A 20 1.84 -7.70 0.77
N LEU A 21 0.88 -8.63 0.80
CA LEU A 21 -0.41 -8.52 0.14
C LEU A 21 -1.51 -8.72 1.17
N ILE A 22 -2.47 -7.81 1.23
CA ILE A 22 -3.65 -7.92 2.10
C ILE A 22 -4.84 -8.25 1.20
N VAL A 23 -5.53 -9.35 1.48
CA VAL A 23 -6.78 -9.69 0.78
C VAL A 23 -7.88 -9.99 1.78
N THR A 24 -9.12 -9.76 1.38
CA THR A 24 -10.28 -10.21 2.14
C THR A 24 -10.37 -11.73 2.14
N LYS A 25 -10.97 -12.32 3.18
CA LYS A 25 -11.14 -13.78 3.28
C LYS A 25 -12.05 -14.37 2.19
N THR A 26 -12.78 -13.51 1.47
CA THR A 26 -13.67 -13.88 0.36
C THR A 26 -13.01 -13.76 -1.01
N HIS A 27 -11.74 -13.35 -1.09
CA HIS A 27 -11.06 -13.15 -2.37
C HIS A 27 -10.94 -14.50 -3.12
N PRO A 28 -11.31 -14.58 -4.42
CA PRO A 28 -11.36 -15.85 -5.17
C PRO A 28 -10.01 -16.58 -5.23
N GLU A 29 -8.92 -15.81 -5.14
CA GLU A 29 -7.54 -16.29 -5.25
C GLU A 29 -6.92 -16.77 -3.93
N ILE A 30 -7.68 -16.75 -2.83
CA ILE A 30 -7.14 -17.04 -1.49
C ILE A 30 -6.54 -18.44 -1.37
N PHE A 31 -7.12 -19.44 -2.06
CA PHE A 31 -6.68 -20.82 -1.96
C PHE A 31 -5.23 -21.01 -2.42
N TRP A 32 -4.86 -20.44 -3.58
CA TRP A 32 -3.51 -20.58 -4.10
C TRP A 32 -2.52 -19.64 -3.39
N LEU A 33 -3.00 -18.49 -2.88
CA LEU A 33 -2.18 -17.56 -2.08
C LEU A 33 -1.71 -18.19 -0.75
N LYS A 34 -2.45 -19.17 -0.20
CA LYS A 34 -2.05 -19.90 1.03
C LYS A 34 -0.72 -20.66 0.95
N ARG A 35 -0.12 -20.79 -0.23
CA ARG A 35 1.27 -21.29 -0.38
C ARG A 35 2.32 -20.33 0.16
N TYR A 36 1.98 -19.04 0.30
CA TYR A 36 2.86 -18.04 0.89
C TYR A 36 2.71 -18.01 2.42
N PRO A 37 3.77 -17.65 3.16
CA PRO A 37 3.67 -17.32 4.59
C PRO A 37 2.58 -16.29 4.82
N HIS A 38 1.73 -16.49 5.83
CA HIS A 38 0.57 -15.63 6.05
C HIS A 38 0.15 -15.53 7.51
N VAL A 39 -0.59 -14.46 7.80
CA VAL A 39 -1.29 -14.22 9.07
C VAL A 39 -2.77 -14.05 8.79
N GLU A 40 -3.61 -14.85 9.45
CA GLU A 40 -5.05 -14.66 9.42
C GLU A 40 -5.49 -13.59 10.41
N LEU A 41 -6.14 -12.54 9.91
CA LEU A 41 -6.75 -11.48 10.69
C LEU A 41 -8.28 -11.66 10.70
N PRO A 42 -9.05 -10.93 11.53
CA PRO A 42 -10.50 -11.13 11.60
C PRO A 42 -11.22 -10.99 10.24
N LYS A 43 -10.85 -10.00 9.43
CA LYS A 43 -11.51 -9.68 8.14
C LYS A 43 -10.66 -9.94 6.88
N ALA A 44 -9.37 -10.23 7.06
CA ALA A 44 -8.40 -10.30 5.97
C ALA A 44 -7.34 -11.38 6.24
N ILE A 45 -6.54 -11.67 5.22
CA ILE A 45 -5.29 -12.43 5.34
C ILE A 45 -4.17 -11.56 4.79
N VAL A 46 -3.07 -11.48 5.53
CA VAL A 46 -1.83 -10.83 5.06
C VAL A 46 -0.87 -11.91 4.61
N PHE A 47 -0.49 -11.88 3.34
CA PHE A 47 0.50 -12.76 2.74
C PHE A 47 1.85 -12.07 2.64
N PHE A 48 2.93 -12.82 2.85
CA PHE A 48 4.30 -12.30 2.88
C PHE A 48 5.19 -13.05 1.91
N ARG A 49 6.22 -12.35 1.41
CA ARG A 49 7.25 -12.95 0.54
C ARG A 49 8.16 -13.94 1.27
N SER A 50 8.28 -13.82 2.59
CA SER A 50 9.17 -14.68 3.39
C SER A 50 8.58 -14.98 4.78
N ILE A 51 9.02 -16.12 5.35
CA ILE A 51 8.65 -16.52 6.72
C ILE A 51 9.17 -15.50 7.74
N ALA A 52 10.34 -14.90 7.50
CA ALA A 52 10.93 -13.91 8.39
C ALA A 52 10.02 -12.67 8.53
N MET A 53 9.54 -12.12 7.40
CA MET A 53 8.62 -10.97 7.40
C MET A 53 7.30 -11.30 8.09
N CYS A 54 6.76 -12.51 7.83
CA CYS A 54 5.56 -12.99 8.49
C CYS A 54 5.73 -13.03 10.01
N ARG A 55 6.87 -13.54 10.51
CA ARG A 55 7.16 -13.60 11.95
C ARG A 55 7.34 -12.22 12.57
N GLU A 56 8.06 -11.33 11.88
CA GLU A 56 8.26 -9.95 12.34
C GLU A 56 6.93 -9.22 12.47
N PHE A 57 6.07 -9.31 11.46
CA PHE A 57 4.73 -8.74 11.52
C PHE A 57 3.91 -9.34 12.66
N SER A 58 3.83 -10.67 12.76
CA SER A 58 3.11 -11.34 13.86
C SER A 58 3.57 -10.88 15.24
N ALA A 59 4.87 -10.66 15.43
CA ALA A 59 5.41 -10.15 16.69
C ALA A 59 4.98 -8.70 16.96
N LYS A 60 4.99 -7.84 15.93
CA LYS A 60 4.57 -6.43 16.03
C LYS A 60 3.09 -6.25 16.36
N ILE A 61 2.23 -7.15 15.87
CA ILE A 61 0.78 -7.10 16.12
C ILE A 61 0.33 -7.97 17.30
N ASN A 62 1.24 -8.69 17.96
CA ASN A 62 0.89 -9.55 19.08
C ASN A 62 0.45 -8.71 20.29
N GLY A 63 -0.79 -8.91 20.75
CA GLY A 63 -1.37 -8.13 21.84
C GLY A 63 -1.83 -6.72 21.45
N VAL A 64 -1.80 -6.38 20.16
CA VAL A 64 -2.38 -5.13 19.65
C VAL A 64 -3.88 -5.32 19.42
N ASP A 65 -4.68 -4.38 19.91
CA ASP A 65 -6.13 -4.40 19.71
C ASP A 65 -6.51 -4.23 18.23
N ILE A 66 -7.55 -4.94 17.79
CA ILE A 66 -8.03 -4.92 16.40
C ILE A 66 -9.51 -4.49 16.36
N PRO A 67 -9.88 -3.41 15.64
CA PRO A 67 -9.00 -2.43 14.99
C PRO A 67 -8.47 -1.38 15.99
N SER A 68 -7.20 -1.00 15.86
CA SER A 68 -6.59 0.14 16.55
C SER A 68 -5.70 0.93 15.59
N ARG A 69 -5.31 2.14 15.99
CA ARG A 69 -4.34 2.97 15.27
C ARG A 69 -3.04 2.21 14.99
N GLU A 70 -2.49 1.56 16.02
CA GLU A 70 -1.26 0.77 15.90
C GLU A 70 -1.41 -0.40 14.92
N TYR A 71 -2.56 -1.08 14.96
CA TYR A 71 -2.88 -2.14 13.99
C TYR A 71 -2.88 -1.63 12.54
N HIS A 72 -3.51 -0.48 12.28
CA HIS A 72 -3.51 0.14 10.95
C HIS A 72 -2.12 0.59 10.52
N TYR A 73 -1.34 1.12 11.46
CA TYR A 73 0.04 1.55 11.22
C TYR A 73 0.92 0.37 10.79
N GLN A 74 0.91 -0.72 11.55
CA GLN A 74 1.70 -1.91 11.21
C GLN A 74 1.28 -2.55 9.89
N LEU A 75 -0.03 -2.55 9.57
CA LEU A 75 -0.51 -3.01 8.27
C LEU A 75 -0.01 -2.15 7.12
N GLY A 76 -0.10 -0.82 7.24
CA GLY A 76 0.35 0.09 6.19
C GLY A 76 1.84 -0.04 5.91
N LEU A 77 2.66 -0.11 6.97
CA LEU A 77 4.10 -0.30 6.83
C LEU A 77 4.46 -1.63 6.17
N VAL A 78 3.84 -2.73 6.59
CA VAL A 78 4.18 -4.06 6.05
C VAL A 78 3.73 -4.24 4.61
N SER A 79 2.69 -3.52 4.17
CA SER A 79 2.28 -3.41 2.76
C SER A 79 3.28 -2.61 1.90
N GLY A 80 4.28 -1.98 2.51
CA GLY A 80 5.31 -1.20 1.81
C GLY A 80 4.79 0.15 1.35
N PHE A 81 3.90 0.78 2.13
CA PHE A 81 3.43 2.14 1.90
C PHE A 81 4.35 3.18 2.55
N PRO A 82 4.40 4.41 2.02
CA PRO A 82 5.17 5.49 2.62
C PRO A 82 4.71 5.77 4.06
N PRO A 83 5.61 5.85 5.07
CA PRO A 83 5.22 6.07 6.46
C PRO A 83 4.34 7.31 6.67
N ILE A 84 4.61 8.43 5.99
CA ILE A 84 3.80 9.65 6.08
C ILE A 84 2.35 9.44 5.61
N ALA A 85 2.13 8.58 4.62
CA ALA A 85 0.79 8.24 4.16
C ALA A 85 0.08 7.31 5.16
N VAL A 86 0.82 6.38 5.76
CA VAL A 86 0.31 5.49 6.81
C VAL A 86 -0.12 6.28 8.05
N GLU A 87 0.69 7.24 8.49
CA GLU A 87 0.35 8.13 9.62
C GLU A 87 -0.93 8.90 9.33
N PHE A 88 -1.05 9.51 8.15
CA PHE A 88 -2.25 10.22 7.77
C PHE A 88 -3.49 9.32 7.73
N PHE A 89 -3.37 8.10 7.19
CA PHE A 89 -4.48 7.16 7.19
C PHE A 89 -4.91 6.77 8.61
N CYS A 90 -3.95 6.59 9.52
CA CYS A 90 -4.23 6.33 10.92
C CYS A 90 -4.96 7.51 11.59
N ASP A 91 -4.53 8.76 11.33
CA ASP A 91 -5.22 9.95 11.81
C ASP A 91 -6.65 10.03 11.25
N PHE A 92 -6.83 9.74 9.97
CA PHE A 92 -8.13 9.74 9.31
C PHE A 92 -9.10 8.70 9.93
N CYS A 93 -8.60 7.51 10.31
CA CYS A 93 -9.43 6.52 11.01
C CYS A 93 -9.96 7.01 12.37
N GLU A 94 -9.29 7.99 13.00
CA GLU A 94 -9.69 8.60 14.27
C GLU A 94 -10.50 9.88 14.05
N ASP A 95 -10.23 10.62 12.97
CA ASP A 95 -10.91 11.87 12.60
C ASP A 95 -11.24 11.92 11.10
N ASN A 96 -12.50 11.60 10.79
CA ASN A 96 -13.00 11.64 9.41
C ASN A 96 -13.04 13.04 8.80
N SER A 97 -12.92 14.13 9.58
CA SER A 97 -12.88 15.49 9.02
C SER A 97 -11.64 15.71 8.14
N LEU A 98 -10.63 14.85 8.26
CA LEU A 98 -9.43 14.84 7.44
C LEU A 98 -9.66 14.33 6.01
N GLU A 99 -10.82 13.75 5.69
CA GLU A 99 -11.15 13.25 4.34
C GLU A 99 -10.90 14.30 3.25
N VAL A 100 -11.22 15.55 3.54
CA VAL A 100 -11.04 16.67 2.58
C VAL A 100 -9.59 16.89 2.19
N GLN A 101 -8.62 16.43 3.00
CA GLN A 101 -7.18 16.53 2.73
C GLN A 101 -6.61 15.28 2.05
N GLY A 102 -7.39 14.20 1.98
CA GLY A 102 -6.95 12.91 1.53
C GLY A 102 -7.00 12.71 0.03
N ALA A 103 -6.07 11.92 -0.50
CA ALA A 103 -6.01 11.49 -1.88
C ALA A 103 -5.65 10.01 -1.97
N MET A 104 -6.12 9.34 -3.02
CA MET A 104 -5.68 7.99 -3.36
C MET A 104 -4.43 8.06 -4.23
N PHE A 105 -3.42 7.28 -3.87
CA PHE A 105 -2.17 7.15 -4.59
C PHE A 105 -2.05 5.75 -5.20
N GLU A 106 -1.60 5.69 -6.44
CA GLU A 106 -1.27 4.45 -7.14
C GLU A 106 0.17 4.49 -7.66
N TYR A 107 0.94 3.44 -7.30
CA TYR A 107 2.30 3.25 -7.81
C TYR A 107 2.71 1.77 -7.75
N ALA A 108 3.04 1.17 -8.90
CA ALA A 108 3.57 -0.19 -8.97
C ALA A 108 2.71 -1.25 -8.23
N GLY A 109 1.38 -1.23 -8.44
CA GLY A 109 0.41 -2.10 -7.77
C GLY A 109 0.14 -1.78 -6.30
N ARG A 110 0.70 -0.69 -5.76
CA ARG A 110 0.31 -0.14 -4.46
C ARG A 110 -0.83 0.85 -4.65
N TYR A 111 -1.90 0.64 -3.90
CA TYR A 111 -3.05 1.55 -3.82
C TYR A 111 -3.23 1.92 -2.36
N PHE A 112 -3.05 3.18 -2.02
CA PHE A 112 -3.09 3.63 -0.62
C PHE A 112 -3.61 5.06 -0.50
N PHE A 113 -4.14 5.38 0.68
CA PHE A 113 -4.64 6.72 1.01
C PHE A 113 -3.54 7.53 1.71
N GLY A 114 -3.44 8.81 1.39
CA GLY A 114 -2.46 9.72 1.99
C GLY A 114 -2.91 11.17 1.89
N ARG A 115 -2.18 12.09 2.54
CA ARG A 115 -2.48 13.51 2.46
C ARG A 115 -2.04 14.08 1.11
N TYR A 116 -2.94 14.79 0.43
CA TYR A 116 -2.65 15.41 -0.87
C TYR A 116 -1.45 16.37 -0.82
N ASN A 117 -1.37 17.20 0.22
CA ASN A 117 -0.28 18.17 0.38
C ASN A 117 1.11 17.51 0.53
N ASP A 118 1.15 16.23 0.92
CA ASP A 118 2.38 15.45 1.07
C ASP A 118 2.74 14.67 -0.21
N ALA A 119 2.01 14.86 -1.32
CA ALA A 119 2.17 14.11 -2.56
C ALA A 119 3.62 14.08 -3.08
N LYS A 120 4.34 15.21 -3.00
CA LYS A 120 5.76 15.30 -3.39
C LYS A 120 6.65 14.39 -2.55
N ALA A 121 6.47 14.40 -1.23
CA ALA A 121 7.25 13.57 -0.32
C ALA A 121 6.92 12.09 -0.50
N ILE A 122 5.63 11.77 -0.67
CA ILE A 122 5.15 10.43 -0.98
C ILE A 122 5.77 9.90 -2.28
N ALA A 123 5.75 10.68 -3.36
CA ALA A 123 6.32 10.28 -4.64
C ALA A 123 7.84 10.06 -4.56
N ALA A 124 8.56 10.98 -3.90
CA ALA A 124 10.00 10.84 -3.69
C ALA A 124 10.36 9.58 -2.88
N TRP A 125 9.57 9.26 -1.84
CA TRP A 125 9.74 8.02 -1.09
C TRP A 125 9.53 6.80 -1.98
N LEU A 126 8.45 6.76 -2.76
CA LEU A 126 8.14 5.63 -3.66
C LEU A 126 9.27 5.37 -4.67
N TRP A 127 9.78 6.42 -5.32
CA TRP A 127 10.87 6.31 -6.30
C TRP A 127 12.19 5.84 -5.69
N SER A 128 12.41 6.09 -4.39
CA SER A 128 13.65 5.69 -3.71
C SER A 128 13.57 4.30 -3.06
N GLN A 129 12.38 3.88 -2.63
CA GLN A 129 12.21 2.66 -1.81
C GLN A 129 11.66 1.46 -2.59
N VAL A 130 10.92 1.69 -3.68
CA VAL A 130 10.36 0.60 -4.46
C VAL A 130 11.39 0.12 -5.48
N PRO A 131 11.67 -1.19 -5.59
CA PRO A 131 12.75 -1.72 -6.43
C PRO A 131 12.36 -1.79 -7.91
N ILE A 132 11.94 -0.66 -8.48
CA ILE A 132 11.68 -0.49 -9.92
C ILE A 132 12.26 0.83 -10.40
N SER A 133 12.39 0.99 -11.72
CA SER A 133 12.70 2.30 -12.29
C SER A 133 11.62 3.32 -11.89
N PRO A 134 12.01 4.51 -11.37
CA PRO A 134 11.07 5.57 -11.07
C PRO A 134 10.16 5.87 -12.26
N SER A 135 8.86 5.99 -11.99
CA SER A 135 7.81 6.20 -13.00
C SER A 135 6.70 7.08 -12.45
N GLU A 136 5.68 7.34 -13.24
CA GLU A 136 4.50 8.10 -12.81
C GLU A 136 3.89 7.54 -11.51
N VAL A 137 3.63 8.43 -10.56
CA VAL A 137 2.74 8.21 -9.42
C VAL A 137 1.39 8.85 -9.76
N LYS A 138 0.33 8.04 -9.80
CA LYS A 138 -1.02 8.51 -10.09
C LYS A 138 -1.71 8.91 -8.80
N ILE A 139 -2.46 10.01 -8.84
CA ILE A 139 -3.14 10.58 -7.69
C ILE A 139 -4.60 10.86 -8.08
N ASP A 140 -5.54 10.40 -7.26
CA ASP A 140 -6.94 10.80 -7.33
C ASP A 140 -7.29 11.64 -6.10
N TYR A 141 -7.60 12.91 -6.34
CA TYR A 141 -7.97 13.88 -5.31
C TYR A 141 -9.34 14.45 -5.62
N HIS A 142 -10.37 14.00 -4.89
CA HIS A 142 -11.76 14.41 -5.07
C HIS A 142 -12.25 14.31 -6.52
N GLY A 143 -11.91 13.21 -7.20
CA GLY A 143 -12.26 12.95 -8.59
C GLY A 143 -11.33 13.61 -9.62
N ARG A 144 -10.36 14.42 -9.18
CA ARG A 144 -9.32 14.97 -10.06
C ARG A 144 -8.18 13.97 -10.18
N LYS A 145 -7.96 13.47 -11.40
CA LYS A 145 -6.81 12.63 -11.73
C LYS A 145 -5.58 13.52 -11.99
N LEU A 146 -4.53 13.30 -11.22
CA LEU A 146 -3.27 14.03 -11.28
C LEU A 146 -2.12 13.01 -11.38
N SER A 147 -0.97 13.50 -11.83
CA SER A 147 0.22 12.68 -12.04
C SER A 147 1.44 13.40 -11.49
N MET A 148 2.33 12.64 -10.85
CA MET A 148 3.65 13.11 -10.46
C MET A 148 4.71 12.28 -11.17
N TYR A 149 5.68 12.97 -11.77
CA TYR A 149 6.76 12.35 -12.52
C TYR A 149 8.12 12.57 -11.83
N PRO A 150 9.05 11.63 -11.98
CA PRO A 150 10.42 11.81 -11.48
C PRO A 150 11.04 13.11 -12.02
N PRO A 151 11.95 13.79 -11.28
CA PRO A 151 12.54 15.07 -11.71
C PRO A 151 13.24 15.06 -13.07
N ASN A 152 13.64 13.88 -13.56
CA ASN A 152 14.34 13.70 -14.83
C ASN A 152 13.42 13.20 -15.96
N ASP A 153 12.11 13.09 -15.73
CA ASP A 153 11.16 12.70 -16.79
C ASP A 153 10.79 13.94 -17.62
N THR A 154 11.24 13.97 -18.88
CA THR A 154 11.00 15.07 -19.81
C THR A 154 9.57 15.11 -20.37
N ARG A 155 8.66 14.25 -19.88
CA ARG A 155 7.24 14.22 -20.24
C ARG A 155 6.36 15.07 -19.31
N ALA A 156 6.93 15.63 -18.24
CA ALA A 156 6.24 16.47 -17.26
C ALA A 156 5.94 17.89 -17.76
#